data_AF-A0A1R4K2D2-F1
#
_entry.id   AF-A0A1R4K2D2-F1
#
_cell.length_a   1.000
_cell.length_b   1.000
_cell.length_c   1.000
_cell.angle_alpha   90.00
_cell.angle_beta   90.00
_cell.angle_gamma   90.00
#
_symmetry.space_group_name_H-M   'P 1'
#
loop_
_entity.id
_entity.type
_entity.pdbx_description
1 polymer ?
#
loop_
_entity_poly.entity_id
_entity_poly.type
_entity_poly.pdbx_seq_one_letter_code
_entity_poly.pdbx_strand_id
1 'polypeptide(L)'
;MIFTPMDISATISAQTGQAHNDNTLAFCVDDRYLPYALFAAEQFITLHPNFPCDICICLPDISKVPEKFKNQQIRFIELAINGIDTLPVGRLSIAAYYRLFLPQVFEDAYEYIIYLDADTYINKAFYRDMMEHVKGFPSDFSVAAAADIMELKFRSSFKSKQSVVDSYVKSYHKLEHIYRNSGVLVFHTKNYVKENVLSRVFNYALENASSLQCHDQSALNRVLLTDIALLPFDFNWQINKLTYKFTDIIDPYIIHFISDNKPWMTDNKYTVKYQEVYKTFLLTNFPEITPEILTMFDKRRKTPKYDNPVKEFVSREWQRVKNNSSETFMQISGFERAKDKYNVRQVLVKTPFLINTKHTSYEKN
;
A
#
# COMPACT_ATOMS: atom_id res chain seq x y z
N MET A 1 -20.76 -8.67 27.79
CA MET A 1 -20.53 -7.27 28.20
C MET A 1 -21.22 -6.40 27.17
N ILE A 2 -22.12 -5.52 27.61
CA ILE A 2 -22.75 -4.53 26.72
C ILE A 2 -21.71 -3.43 26.55
N PHE A 3 -21.07 -3.36 25.38
CA PHE A 3 -20.08 -2.34 25.08
C PHE A 3 -20.81 -1.03 24.74
N THR A 4 -20.47 0.03 25.44
CA THR A 4 -20.81 1.39 25.03
C THR A 4 -20.07 1.67 23.71
N PRO A 5 -20.74 2.19 22.66
CA PRO A 5 -20.06 2.60 21.44
C PRO A 5 -18.91 3.54 21.81
N MET A 6 -17.71 3.27 21.30
CA MET A 6 -16.58 4.17 21.49
C MET A 6 -16.85 5.47 20.74
N ASP A 7 -16.65 6.58 21.44
CA ASP A 7 -16.67 7.93 20.87
C ASP A 7 -15.28 8.26 20.32
N ILE A 8 -14.88 7.52 19.28
CA ILE A 8 -13.64 7.76 18.54
C ILE A 8 -14.00 8.51 17.27
N SER A 9 -13.35 9.64 17.08
CA SER A 9 -13.61 10.55 15.97
C SER A 9 -12.34 11.27 15.56
N ALA A 10 -12.32 11.80 14.34
CA ALA A 10 -11.29 12.73 13.91
C ALA A 10 -11.95 14.02 13.41
N THR A 11 -11.27 15.14 13.64
CA THR A 11 -11.68 16.45 13.15
C THR A 11 -10.52 17.14 12.44
N ILE A 12 -10.84 18.08 11.55
CA ILE A 12 -9.85 18.95 10.92
C ILE A 12 -9.55 20.10 11.89
N SER A 13 -8.34 20.13 12.46
CA SER A 13 -7.90 21.24 13.32
C SER A 13 -7.41 22.44 12.53
N ALA A 14 -6.80 22.20 11.38
CA ALA A 14 -6.34 23.20 10.44
C ALA A 14 -6.30 22.63 9.02
N GLN A 15 -6.44 23.48 8.00
CA GLN A 15 -6.25 23.05 6.62
C GLN A 15 -5.76 24.18 5.72
N THR A 16 -5.14 23.81 4.59
CA THR A 16 -4.87 24.71 3.48
C THR A 16 -5.86 24.48 2.34
N GLY A 17 -6.31 25.58 1.72
CA GLY A 17 -7.24 25.53 0.59
C GLY A 17 -8.66 25.05 0.95
N GLN A 18 -9.47 24.83 -0.08
CA GLN A 18 -10.85 24.34 0.02
C GLN A 18 -11.07 23.23 -1.01
N ALA A 19 -12.16 22.47 -0.87
CA ALA A 19 -12.54 21.46 -1.85
C ALA A 19 -12.97 22.12 -3.16
N HIS A 20 -12.52 21.57 -4.28
CA HIS A 20 -12.84 22.05 -5.63
C HIS A 20 -13.38 20.96 -6.55
N ASN A 21 -13.16 19.70 -6.20
CA ASN A 21 -13.68 18.54 -6.93
C ASN A 21 -14.49 17.65 -6.00
N ASP A 22 -15.33 16.80 -6.60
CA ASP A 22 -16.12 15.81 -5.85
C ASP A 22 -15.27 14.65 -5.32
N ASN A 23 -14.04 14.48 -5.80
CA ASN A 23 -13.16 13.38 -5.42
C ASN A 23 -11.80 13.89 -4.95
N THR A 24 -11.09 13.06 -4.21
CA THR A 24 -9.72 13.36 -3.77
C THR A 24 -8.77 12.17 -3.86
N LEU A 25 -7.51 12.45 -4.14
CA LEU A 25 -6.36 11.59 -3.86
C LEU A 25 -5.83 11.95 -2.47
N ALA A 26 -5.91 11.04 -1.51
CA ALA A 26 -5.54 11.28 -0.13
C ALA A 26 -4.32 10.46 0.34
N PHE A 27 -3.52 11.07 1.20
CA PHE A 27 -2.43 10.44 1.94
C PHE A 27 -2.61 10.72 3.44
N CYS A 28 -2.18 9.79 4.31
CA CYS A 28 -2.07 10.00 5.75
C CYS A 28 -0.63 9.68 6.19
N VAL A 29 0.08 10.65 6.75
CA VAL A 29 1.50 10.52 7.06
C VAL A 29 1.88 11.19 8.38
N ASP A 30 2.94 10.67 8.99
CA ASP A 30 3.70 11.41 10.01
C ASP A 30 4.77 12.29 9.32
N ASP A 31 5.47 13.12 10.11
CA ASP A 31 6.53 14.00 9.64
C ASP A 31 7.63 13.25 8.87
N ARG A 32 7.89 11.99 9.22
CA ARG A 32 8.94 11.18 8.59
C ARG A 32 8.52 10.68 7.20
N TYR A 33 7.22 10.47 6.98
CA TYR A 33 6.68 10.01 5.71
C TYR A 33 6.15 11.12 4.79
N LEU A 34 6.01 12.35 5.29
CA LEU A 34 5.63 13.53 4.50
C LEU A 34 6.43 13.70 3.20
N PRO A 35 7.78 13.55 3.17
CA PRO A 35 8.55 13.65 1.93
C PRO A 35 8.12 12.66 0.85
N TYR A 36 7.71 11.44 1.23
CA TYR A 36 7.35 10.40 0.28
C TYR A 36 5.90 10.53 -0.21
N ALA A 37 4.98 11.03 0.64
CA ALA A 37 3.65 11.42 0.18
C ALA A 37 3.71 12.59 -0.81
N LEU A 38 4.54 13.60 -0.53
CA LEU A 38 4.77 14.71 -1.46
C LEU A 38 5.38 14.24 -2.78
N PHE A 39 6.32 13.29 -2.72
CA PHE A 39 6.86 12.67 -3.93
C PHE A 39 5.75 12.02 -4.78
N ALA A 40 4.91 11.17 -4.19
CA ALA A 40 3.82 10.52 -4.90
C ALA A 40 2.78 11.54 -5.42
N ALA A 41 2.45 12.57 -4.64
CA ALA A 41 1.57 13.66 -5.06
C ALA A 41 2.12 14.39 -6.30
N GLU A 42 3.41 14.76 -6.31
CA GLU A 42 4.07 15.40 -7.46
C GLU A 42 4.06 14.51 -8.71
N GLN A 43 4.21 13.19 -8.55
CA GLN A 43 4.02 12.26 -9.67
C GLN A 43 2.59 12.31 -10.22
N PHE A 44 1.58 12.35 -9.34
CA PHE A 44 0.19 12.45 -9.75
C PHE A 44 -0.07 13.75 -10.53
N ILE A 45 0.44 14.88 -10.02
CA ILE A 45 0.35 16.21 -10.64
C ILE A 45 0.97 16.18 -12.04
N THR A 46 2.19 15.64 -12.15
CA THR A 46 2.92 15.55 -13.43
C THR A 46 2.17 14.72 -14.47
N LEU A 47 1.51 13.65 -14.03
CA LEU A 47 0.77 12.73 -14.91
C LEU A 47 -0.63 13.23 -15.26
N HIS A 48 -1.15 14.25 -14.55
CA HIS A 48 -2.52 14.75 -14.72
C HIS A 48 -2.56 16.29 -14.71
N PRO A 49 -2.17 16.96 -15.81
CA PRO A 49 -2.12 18.43 -15.87
C PRO A 49 -3.48 19.12 -15.72
N ASN A 50 -4.58 18.41 -15.96
CA ASN A 50 -5.96 18.87 -15.78
C ASN A 50 -6.64 18.28 -14.53
N PHE A 51 -5.87 18.00 -13.47
CA PHE A 51 -6.31 17.64 -12.11
C PHE A 51 -7.71 17.04 -12.01
N PRO A 52 -7.85 15.71 -12.17
CA PRO A 52 -9.15 15.07 -12.25
C PRO A 52 -9.84 14.89 -10.88
N CYS A 53 -9.13 15.24 -9.80
CA CYS A 53 -9.58 15.25 -8.41
C CYS A 53 -8.67 16.18 -7.59
N ASP A 54 -9.11 16.55 -6.39
CA ASP A 54 -8.26 17.25 -5.42
C ASP A 54 -7.14 16.33 -4.91
N ILE A 55 -6.11 16.91 -4.31
CA ILE A 55 -5.04 16.17 -3.63
C ILE A 55 -5.00 16.61 -2.17
N CYS A 56 -5.11 15.66 -1.24
CA CYS A 56 -5.08 15.89 0.20
C CYS A 56 -3.93 15.13 0.85
N ILE A 57 -3.08 15.82 1.61
CA ILE A 57 -2.09 15.18 2.50
C ILE A 57 -2.50 15.49 3.93
N CYS A 58 -2.85 14.44 4.67
CA CYS A 58 -3.29 14.52 6.05
C CYS A 58 -2.12 14.18 6.99
N LEU A 59 -1.90 15.01 8.00
CA LEU A 59 -0.77 14.91 8.91
C LEU A 59 -1.12 15.48 10.30
N PRO A 60 -0.35 15.14 11.37
CA PRO A 60 -0.63 15.67 12.70
C PRO A 60 -0.24 17.15 12.88
N ASP A 61 0.65 17.68 12.04
CA ASP A 61 1.14 19.07 12.15
C ASP A 61 1.47 19.63 10.75
N ILE A 62 0.63 20.53 10.24
CA ILE A 62 0.83 21.13 8.91
C ILE A 62 1.98 22.15 8.86
N SER A 63 2.53 22.56 10.02
CA SER A 63 3.67 23.48 10.06
C SER A 63 4.95 22.85 9.49
N LYS A 64 5.02 21.51 9.44
CA LYS A 64 6.15 20.75 8.88
C LYS A 64 6.22 20.78 7.35
N VAL A 65 5.14 21.22 6.70
CA VAL A 65 5.09 21.30 5.23
C VAL A 65 6.02 22.42 4.74
N PRO A 66 6.97 22.14 3.83
CA PRO A 66 7.80 23.19 3.28
C PRO A 66 6.97 24.22 2.49
N GLU A 67 7.25 25.50 2.69
CA GLU A 67 6.47 26.62 2.11
C GLU A 67 6.24 26.52 0.60
N LYS A 68 7.22 25.99 -0.14
CA LYS A 68 7.11 25.80 -1.59
C LYS A 68 5.98 24.86 -2.02
N PHE A 69 5.58 23.93 -1.16
CA PHE A 69 4.46 23.02 -1.41
C PHE A 69 3.12 23.62 -0.97
N LYS A 70 3.11 24.56 0.00
CA LYS A 70 1.86 25.19 0.50
C LYS A 70 1.13 26.01 -0.57
N ASN A 71 1.87 26.54 -1.55
CA ASN A 71 1.33 27.32 -2.66
C ASN A 71 0.94 26.47 -3.88
N GLN A 72 1.01 25.14 -3.76
CA GLN A 72 0.65 24.22 -4.83
C GLN A 72 -0.82 23.78 -4.74
N GLN A 73 -1.23 22.95 -5.68
CA GLN A 73 -2.57 22.35 -5.78
C GLN A 73 -2.80 21.21 -4.78
N ILE A 74 -2.08 21.21 -3.66
CA ILE A 74 -2.16 20.20 -2.60
C ILE A 74 -2.80 20.86 -1.37
N ARG A 75 -3.87 20.25 -0.87
CA ARG A 75 -4.50 20.60 0.39
C ARG A 75 -3.81 19.83 1.52
N PHE A 76 -3.27 20.55 2.49
CA PHE A 76 -2.71 19.96 3.70
C PHE A 76 -3.77 20.01 4.80
N ILE A 77 -4.06 18.87 5.41
CA ILE A 77 -5.13 18.71 6.39
C ILE A 77 -4.51 18.26 7.71
N GLU A 78 -4.66 19.06 8.75
CA GLU A 78 -4.26 18.68 10.09
C GLU A 78 -5.38 17.89 10.76
N LEU A 79 -5.09 16.65 11.18
CA LEU A 79 -6.07 15.77 11.81
C LEU A 79 -5.85 15.70 13.32
N ALA A 80 -6.87 16.09 14.07
CA ALA A 80 -6.97 15.83 15.51
C ALA A 80 -7.84 14.60 15.75
N ILE A 81 -7.31 13.58 16.44
CA ILE A 81 -8.06 12.37 16.79
C ILE A 81 -8.47 12.45 18.26
N ASN A 82 -9.77 12.32 18.51
CA ASN A 82 -10.35 12.25 19.85
C ASN A 82 -10.61 10.80 20.26
N GLY A 83 -10.51 10.50 21.56
CA GLY A 83 -10.76 9.15 22.10
C GLY A 83 -9.60 8.18 21.94
N ILE A 84 -8.44 8.65 21.47
CA ILE A 84 -7.26 7.82 21.20
C ILE A 84 -6.69 7.15 22.45
N ASP A 85 -6.78 7.83 23.59
CA ASP A 85 -6.28 7.37 24.89
C ASP A 85 -7.10 6.21 25.47
N THR A 86 -8.31 5.99 24.93
CA THR A 86 -9.18 4.88 25.32
C THR A 86 -8.88 3.59 24.57
N LEU A 87 -8.09 3.67 23.49
CA LEU A 87 -7.56 2.49 22.83
C LEU A 87 -6.53 1.83 23.76
N PRO A 88 -6.38 0.49 23.77
CA PRO A 88 -5.29 -0.18 24.47
C PRO A 88 -3.97 0.19 23.78
N VAL A 89 -3.43 1.35 24.15
CA VAL A 89 -2.25 1.96 23.57
C VAL A 89 -1.05 1.11 23.98
N GLY A 90 -0.42 0.51 22.97
CA GLY A 90 0.74 -0.36 23.15
C GLY A 90 0.88 -1.42 22.06
N ARG A 91 -0.22 -1.78 21.36
CA ARG A 91 -0.19 -2.80 20.29
C ARG A 91 -0.63 -2.33 18.91
N LEU A 92 -1.29 -1.18 18.79
CA LEU A 92 -1.75 -0.65 17.50
C LEU A 92 -0.96 0.63 17.20
N SER A 93 -0.23 0.65 16.08
CA SER A 93 0.34 1.91 15.59
C SER A 93 -0.82 2.76 15.11
N ILE A 94 -1.20 3.75 15.92
CA ILE A 94 -2.34 4.63 15.64
C ILE A 94 -2.20 5.25 14.25
N ALA A 95 -0.97 5.58 13.82
CA ALA A 95 -0.65 6.07 12.47
C ALA A 95 -1.28 5.22 11.34
N ALA A 96 -1.32 3.88 11.49
CA ALA A 96 -1.93 2.99 10.50
C ALA A 96 -3.47 3.13 10.41
N TYR A 97 -4.12 3.66 11.45
CA TYR A 97 -5.56 3.87 11.52
C TYR A 97 -6.01 5.27 11.06
N TYR A 98 -5.11 6.26 10.90
CA TYR A 98 -5.49 7.63 10.50
C TYR A 98 -6.28 7.63 9.18
N ARG A 99 -5.89 6.78 8.22
CA ARG A 99 -6.58 6.65 6.94
C ARG A 99 -8.05 6.22 7.04
N LEU A 100 -8.40 5.44 8.08
CA LEU A 100 -9.77 4.95 8.25
C LEU A 100 -10.75 6.05 8.67
N PHE A 101 -10.24 7.16 9.21
CA PHE A 101 -11.05 8.32 9.56
C PHE A 101 -11.40 9.21 8.36
N LEU A 102 -10.65 9.10 7.25
CA LEU A 102 -10.82 10.00 6.10
C LEU A 102 -12.27 10.07 5.59
N PRO A 103 -13.03 8.95 5.46
CA PRO A 103 -14.41 9.04 5.01
C PRO A 103 -15.34 9.83 5.93
N GLN A 104 -15.11 9.78 7.25
CA GLN A 104 -15.86 10.57 8.23
C GLN A 104 -15.45 12.04 8.15
N VAL A 105 -14.15 12.31 8.05
CA VAL A 105 -13.60 13.67 8.01
C VAL A 105 -14.01 14.42 6.74
N PHE A 106 -14.13 13.71 5.62
CA PHE A 106 -14.44 14.29 4.32
C PHE A 106 -15.84 13.97 3.80
N GLU A 107 -16.75 13.50 4.64
CA GLU A 107 -18.10 13.08 4.22
C GLU A 107 -18.84 14.15 3.40
N ASP A 108 -18.73 15.41 3.82
CA ASP A 108 -19.37 16.56 3.16
C ASP A 108 -18.52 17.19 2.05
N ALA A 109 -17.25 16.81 1.93
CA ALA A 109 -16.31 17.41 0.99
C ALA A 109 -16.14 16.58 -0.29
N TYR A 110 -16.18 15.25 -0.18
CA TYR A 110 -15.87 14.35 -1.28
C TYR A 110 -16.82 13.16 -1.33
N GLU A 111 -17.18 12.70 -2.53
CA GLU A 111 -17.88 11.45 -2.79
C GLU A 111 -16.92 10.24 -2.72
N TYR A 112 -15.80 10.31 -3.45
CA TYR A 112 -14.77 9.26 -3.43
C TYR A 112 -13.42 9.76 -2.92
N ILE A 113 -12.79 8.93 -2.09
CA ILE A 113 -11.41 9.11 -1.64
C ILE A 113 -10.57 7.98 -2.20
N ILE A 114 -9.61 8.29 -3.06
CA ILE A 114 -8.55 7.38 -3.46
C ILE A 114 -7.40 7.56 -2.47
N TYR A 115 -7.23 6.61 -1.55
CA TYR A 115 -6.13 6.64 -0.59
C TYR A 115 -4.92 5.88 -1.13
N LEU A 116 -3.73 6.47 -0.98
CA LEU A 116 -2.44 5.82 -1.23
C LEU A 116 -1.53 5.89 0.00
N ASP A 117 -0.83 4.79 0.29
CA ASP A 117 0.32 4.82 1.20
C ASP A 117 1.46 5.64 0.58
N ALA A 118 2.22 6.33 1.44
CA ALA A 118 3.33 7.20 1.03
C ALA A 118 4.52 6.43 0.42
N ASP A 119 4.54 5.10 0.53
CA ASP A 119 5.52 4.21 -0.09
C ASP A 119 5.03 3.60 -1.41
N THR A 120 4.22 4.38 -2.13
CA THR A 120 3.79 4.10 -3.50
C THR A 120 4.58 4.92 -4.51
N TYR A 121 4.64 4.41 -5.74
CA TYR A 121 5.18 5.07 -6.92
C TYR A 121 4.11 5.02 -8.02
N ILE A 122 3.68 6.20 -8.46
CA ILE A 122 2.67 6.31 -9.52
C ILE A 122 3.39 6.15 -10.86
N ASN A 123 3.26 4.97 -11.46
CA ASN A 123 3.99 4.59 -12.67
C ASN A 123 3.39 5.21 -13.93
N LYS A 124 2.05 5.37 -13.96
CA LYS A 124 1.33 6.05 -15.04
C LYS A 124 -0.02 6.59 -14.58
N ALA A 125 -0.62 7.45 -15.40
CA ALA A 125 -1.94 8.02 -15.14
C ALA A 125 -2.98 6.88 -14.94
N PHE A 126 -3.69 6.90 -13.81
CA PHE A 126 -4.56 5.80 -13.39
C PHE A 126 -5.99 6.23 -13.06
N TYR A 127 -6.21 7.52 -12.79
CA TYR A 127 -7.46 7.99 -12.19
C TYR A 127 -8.69 7.60 -13.01
N ARG A 128 -8.69 7.92 -14.32
CA ARG A 128 -9.84 7.64 -15.21
C ARG A 128 -10.16 6.15 -15.22
N ASP A 129 -9.14 5.31 -15.36
CA ASP A 129 -9.32 3.87 -15.51
C ASP A 129 -9.75 3.25 -14.16
N MET A 130 -9.26 3.76 -13.03
CA MET A 130 -9.74 3.39 -11.69
C MET A 130 -11.21 3.77 -11.50
N MET A 131 -11.60 5.00 -11.86
CA MET A 131 -12.99 5.45 -11.72
C MET A 131 -13.95 4.72 -12.64
N GLU A 132 -13.50 4.19 -13.79
CA GLU A 132 -14.29 3.30 -14.63
C GLU A 132 -14.62 1.98 -13.91
N HIS A 133 -13.67 1.39 -13.17
CA HIS A 133 -13.94 0.22 -12.32
C HIS A 133 -14.88 0.56 -11.17
N VAL A 134 -14.68 1.71 -10.52
CA VAL A 134 -15.54 2.18 -9.42
C VAL A 134 -17.00 2.28 -9.86
N LYS A 135 -17.27 2.83 -11.05
CA LYS A 135 -18.62 2.91 -11.63
C LYS A 135 -19.27 1.54 -11.88
N GLY A 136 -18.47 0.49 -12.01
CA GLY A 136 -18.95 -0.88 -12.20
C GLY A 136 -19.22 -1.64 -10.90
N PHE A 137 -18.90 -1.07 -9.73
CA PHE A 137 -19.18 -1.69 -8.44
C PHE A 137 -20.66 -1.55 -8.04
N PRO A 138 -21.16 -2.42 -7.14
CA PRO A 138 -22.48 -2.25 -6.55
C PRO A 138 -22.65 -0.86 -5.92
N SER A 139 -23.81 -0.22 -6.07
CA SER A 139 -24.03 1.17 -5.64
C SER A 139 -23.87 1.41 -4.13
N ASP A 140 -23.94 0.35 -3.33
CA ASP A 140 -23.79 0.35 -1.87
C ASP A 140 -22.38 -0.01 -1.39
N PHE A 141 -21.40 -0.15 -2.31
CA PHE A 141 -20.03 -0.43 -1.90
C PHE A 141 -19.50 0.69 -1.00
N SER A 142 -18.81 0.31 0.08
CA SER A 142 -18.19 1.28 1.01
C SER A 142 -16.69 1.44 0.76
N VAL A 143 -16.01 0.33 0.45
CA VAL A 143 -14.56 0.29 0.25
C VAL A 143 -14.23 -0.61 -0.93
N ALA A 144 -13.26 -0.21 -1.74
CA ALA A 144 -12.64 -1.06 -2.75
C ALA A 144 -11.12 -1.14 -2.53
N ALA A 145 -10.54 -2.30 -2.80
CA ALA A 145 -9.13 -2.56 -2.60
C ALA A 145 -8.63 -3.67 -3.52
N ALA A 146 -7.34 -3.68 -3.82
CA ALA A 146 -6.72 -4.78 -4.55
C ALA A 146 -6.43 -5.98 -3.63
N ALA A 147 -6.29 -7.16 -4.24
CA ALA A 147 -5.87 -8.36 -3.50
C ALA A 147 -4.48 -8.16 -2.86
N ASP A 148 -4.26 -8.73 -1.68
CA ASP A 148 -2.94 -8.79 -1.07
C ASP A 148 -2.04 -9.78 -1.81
N ILE A 149 -0.72 -9.53 -1.81
CA ILE A 149 0.25 -10.43 -2.43
C ILE A 149 0.22 -11.86 -1.88
N MET A 150 -0.27 -12.06 -0.64
CA MET A 150 -0.52 -13.40 -0.11
C MET A 150 -1.46 -14.20 -1.00
N GLU A 151 -2.39 -13.54 -1.68
CA GLU A 151 -3.31 -14.17 -2.62
C GLU A 151 -2.57 -14.75 -3.82
N LEU A 152 -1.65 -13.98 -4.39
CA LEU A 152 -0.82 -14.45 -5.49
C LEU A 152 0.06 -15.62 -5.05
N LYS A 153 0.60 -15.59 -3.83
CA LYS A 153 1.36 -16.72 -3.27
C LYS A 153 0.50 -17.98 -3.15
N PHE A 154 -0.73 -17.83 -2.67
CA PHE A 154 -1.69 -18.93 -2.53
C PHE A 154 -2.00 -19.57 -3.88
N ARG A 155 -2.34 -18.76 -4.89
CA ARG A 155 -2.74 -19.24 -6.23
C ARG A 155 -1.58 -19.69 -7.12
N SER A 156 -0.36 -19.18 -6.91
CA SER A 156 0.83 -19.55 -7.71
C SER A 156 1.55 -20.81 -7.24
N SER A 157 1.28 -21.29 -6.02
CA SER A 157 1.94 -22.45 -5.43
C SER A 157 1.26 -23.75 -5.84
N PHE A 158 1.57 -24.28 -7.02
CA PHE A 158 1.24 -25.68 -7.34
C PHE A 158 2.28 -26.60 -6.67
N LYS A 159 1.81 -27.46 -5.75
CA LYS A 159 2.48 -28.68 -5.24
C LYS A 159 3.67 -28.56 -4.27
N SER A 160 4.32 -27.42 -4.04
CA SER A 160 5.36 -27.35 -2.98
C SER A 160 4.72 -27.11 -1.61
N LYS A 161 4.55 -28.17 -0.80
CA LYS A 161 4.08 -28.18 0.59
C LYS A 161 3.18 -26.99 0.95
N GLN A 162 1.85 -27.20 0.88
CA GLN A 162 0.76 -26.32 1.35
C GLN A 162 0.91 -25.80 2.80
N SER A 163 2.02 -26.05 3.48
CA SER A 163 2.27 -25.84 4.91
C SER A 163 2.67 -24.41 5.28
N VAL A 164 2.89 -23.50 4.33
CA VAL A 164 3.21 -22.09 4.63
C VAL A 164 2.42 -21.11 3.76
N VAL A 165 1.23 -21.51 3.31
CA VAL A 165 0.17 -20.50 3.10
C VAL A 165 -0.41 -20.28 4.48
N ASP A 166 -0.28 -19.05 4.97
CA ASP A 166 -0.74 -18.64 6.29
C ASP A 166 -2.16 -19.19 6.54
N SER A 167 -2.35 -19.87 7.67
CA SER A 167 -3.67 -20.28 8.16
C SER A 167 -4.68 -19.13 8.10
N TYR A 168 -4.19 -17.91 8.24
CA TYR A 168 -4.93 -16.68 8.14
C TYR A 168 -5.54 -16.45 6.75
N VAL A 169 -4.77 -16.55 5.67
CA VAL A 169 -5.32 -16.36 4.31
C VAL A 169 -6.31 -17.47 3.98
N LYS A 170 -6.02 -18.71 4.39
CA LYS A 170 -6.94 -19.83 4.20
C LYS A 170 -8.27 -19.64 4.92
N SER A 171 -8.29 -18.93 6.06
CA SER A 171 -9.55 -18.70 6.79
C SER A 171 -10.47 -17.74 6.03
N TYR A 172 -9.93 -16.74 5.34
CA TYR A 172 -10.70 -15.85 4.46
C TYR A 172 -11.24 -16.58 3.23
N HIS A 173 -10.46 -17.44 2.59
CA HIS A 173 -10.94 -18.23 1.44
C HIS A 173 -12.09 -19.17 1.80
N LYS A 174 -12.09 -19.75 3.01
CA LYS A 174 -13.22 -20.56 3.51
C LYS A 174 -14.50 -19.75 3.66
N LEU A 175 -14.38 -18.43 3.71
CA LEU A 175 -15.47 -17.48 3.79
C LEU A 175 -15.73 -16.79 2.44
N GLU A 176 -15.21 -17.36 1.36
CA GLU A 176 -15.31 -16.84 0.00
C GLU A 176 -14.74 -15.41 -0.18
N HIS A 177 -13.86 -15.00 0.75
CA HIS A 177 -13.23 -13.69 0.76
C HIS A 177 -11.79 -13.75 0.23
N ILE A 178 -11.46 -12.82 -0.65
CA ILE A 178 -10.08 -12.61 -1.10
C ILE A 178 -9.49 -11.48 -0.24
N TYR A 179 -8.44 -11.79 0.52
CA TYR A 179 -7.81 -10.83 1.41
C TYR A 179 -7.22 -9.64 0.62
N ARG A 180 -7.47 -8.43 1.11
CA ARG A 180 -7.13 -7.15 0.48
C ARG A 180 -5.94 -6.49 1.14
N ASN A 181 -5.11 -5.85 0.33
CA ASN A 181 -4.08 -4.94 0.84
C ASN A 181 -4.69 -3.56 1.12
N SER A 182 -4.27 -2.89 2.20
CA SER A 182 -4.83 -1.59 2.60
C SER A 182 -3.99 -0.37 2.23
N GLY A 183 -2.91 -0.54 1.45
CA GLY A 183 -2.08 0.60 1.03
C GLY A 183 -2.59 1.34 -0.22
N VAL A 184 -3.60 0.79 -0.89
CA VAL A 184 -4.38 1.50 -1.92
C VAL A 184 -5.83 1.15 -1.71
N LEU A 185 -6.65 2.16 -1.41
CA LEU A 185 -8.07 2.02 -1.08
C LEU A 185 -8.88 3.04 -1.87
N VAL A 186 -10.09 2.69 -2.24
CA VAL A 186 -11.12 3.65 -2.67
C VAL A 186 -12.25 3.60 -1.69
N PHE A 187 -12.55 4.72 -1.06
CA PHE A 187 -13.71 4.85 -0.18
C PHE A 187 -14.84 5.55 -0.92
N HIS A 188 -16.07 5.05 -0.76
CA HIS A 188 -17.25 5.86 -0.97
C HIS A 188 -17.63 6.46 0.38
N THR A 189 -17.50 7.77 0.53
CA THR A 189 -17.57 8.45 1.84
C THR A 189 -18.93 8.25 2.52
N LYS A 190 -20.01 8.60 1.83
CA LYS A 190 -21.38 8.49 2.37
C LYS A 190 -21.78 7.06 2.70
N ASN A 191 -21.48 6.08 1.85
CA ASN A 191 -21.75 4.68 2.15
C ASN A 191 -20.95 4.21 3.36
N TYR A 192 -19.66 4.55 3.43
CA TYR A 192 -18.80 4.17 4.55
C TYR A 192 -19.30 4.71 5.89
N VAL A 193 -19.74 5.97 5.92
CA VAL A 193 -20.32 6.58 7.14
C VAL A 193 -21.68 5.97 7.46
N LYS A 194 -22.58 5.88 6.48
CA LYS A 194 -23.91 5.27 6.65
C LYS A 194 -23.84 3.85 7.22
N GLU A 195 -22.92 3.03 6.73
CA GLU A 195 -22.73 1.64 7.17
C GLU A 195 -21.89 1.50 8.45
N ASN A 196 -21.55 2.63 9.10
CA ASN A 196 -20.78 2.73 10.35
C ASN A 196 -19.49 1.91 10.31
N VAL A 197 -18.79 1.90 9.17
CA VAL A 197 -17.64 1.02 8.94
C VAL A 197 -16.52 1.31 9.91
N LEU A 198 -16.23 2.59 10.19
CA LEU A 198 -15.19 3.00 11.13
C LEU A 198 -15.36 2.33 12.50
N SER A 199 -16.53 2.53 13.13
CA SER A 199 -16.82 2.01 14.46
C SER A 199 -16.78 0.48 14.48
N ARG A 200 -17.29 -0.18 13.44
CA ARG A 200 -17.21 -1.65 13.31
C ARG A 200 -15.75 -2.13 13.25
N VAL A 201 -14.90 -1.49 12.46
CA VAL A 201 -13.48 -1.82 12.33
C VAL A 201 -12.74 -1.64 13.65
N PHE A 202 -12.96 -0.52 14.34
CA PHE A 202 -12.32 -0.26 15.63
C PHE A 202 -12.80 -1.23 16.72
N ASN A 203 -14.10 -1.47 16.84
CA ASN A 203 -14.65 -2.43 17.80
C ASN A 203 -14.05 -3.82 17.58
N TYR A 204 -14.02 -4.28 16.32
CA TYR A 204 -13.39 -5.56 16.00
C TYR A 204 -11.90 -5.58 16.34
N ALA A 205 -11.17 -4.50 16.00
CA ALA A 205 -9.74 -4.42 16.25
C ALA A 205 -9.40 -4.50 17.74
N LEU A 206 -10.23 -3.88 18.60
CA LEU A 206 -10.07 -3.93 20.05
C LEU A 206 -10.36 -5.30 20.63
N GLU A 207 -11.50 -5.89 20.27
CA GLU A 207 -11.92 -7.21 20.73
C GLU A 207 -10.91 -8.30 20.33
N ASN A 208 -10.19 -8.08 19.22
CA ASN A 208 -9.33 -9.09 18.59
C ASN A 208 -7.86 -8.67 18.53
N ALA A 209 -7.43 -7.66 19.30
CA ALA A 209 -6.11 -7.04 19.18
C ALA A 209 -4.92 -8.02 19.23
N SER A 210 -5.03 -9.11 20.00
CA SER A 210 -4.01 -10.16 20.10
C SER A 210 -3.92 -11.10 18.88
N SER A 211 -4.93 -11.09 18.01
CA SER A 211 -5.08 -12.00 16.87
C SER A 211 -4.93 -11.31 15.51
N LEU A 212 -4.84 -9.98 15.48
CA LEU A 212 -4.61 -9.21 14.26
C LEU A 212 -3.18 -9.44 13.76
N GLN A 213 -3.04 -9.94 12.54
CA GLN A 213 -1.73 -10.11 11.90
C GLN A 213 -1.19 -8.80 11.32
N CYS A 214 -2.08 -7.97 10.78
CA CYS A 214 -1.74 -6.72 10.10
C CYS A 214 -2.73 -5.63 10.50
N HIS A 215 -2.71 -5.25 11.79
CA HIS A 215 -3.46 -4.14 12.40
C HIS A 215 -4.79 -3.79 11.70
N ASP A 216 -4.85 -2.63 11.04
CA ASP A 216 -6.03 -2.08 10.39
C ASP A 216 -6.46 -2.90 9.16
N GLN A 217 -5.51 -3.38 8.34
CA GLN A 217 -5.79 -4.24 7.18
C GLN A 217 -6.56 -5.50 7.59
N SER A 218 -6.12 -6.15 8.67
CA SER A 218 -6.76 -7.35 9.21
C SER A 218 -8.16 -7.08 9.74
N ALA A 219 -8.36 -5.96 10.43
CA ALA A 219 -9.67 -5.58 10.96
C ALA A 219 -10.64 -5.20 9.82
N LEU A 220 -10.18 -4.42 8.85
CA LEU A 220 -10.96 -4.00 7.67
C LEU A 220 -11.45 -5.20 6.86
N ASN A 221 -10.54 -6.14 6.54
CA ASN A 221 -10.88 -7.35 5.80
C ASN A 221 -11.88 -8.24 6.53
N ARG A 222 -11.86 -8.24 7.88
CA ARG A 222 -12.82 -9.02 8.65
C ARG A 222 -14.20 -8.37 8.67
N VAL A 223 -14.23 -7.06 8.91
CA VAL A 223 -15.49 -6.31 9.06
C VAL A 223 -16.23 -6.19 7.73
N LEU A 224 -15.49 -6.09 6.62
CA LEU A 224 -16.03 -5.97 5.26
C LEU A 224 -15.84 -7.27 4.46
N LEU A 225 -16.00 -8.42 5.12
CA LEU A 225 -15.81 -9.75 4.53
C LEU A 225 -16.62 -9.97 3.25
N THR A 226 -17.82 -9.39 3.16
CA THR A 226 -18.70 -9.51 1.99
C THR A 226 -18.81 -8.21 1.19
N ASP A 227 -18.20 -7.12 1.68
CA ASP A 227 -18.56 -5.75 1.30
C ASP A 227 -17.37 -4.93 0.78
N ILE A 228 -16.18 -5.56 0.63
CA ILE A 228 -15.01 -4.92 0.03
C ILE A 228 -14.89 -5.26 -1.45
N ALA A 229 -15.17 -4.26 -2.29
CA ALA A 229 -15.04 -4.37 -3.73
C ALA A 229 -13.59 -4.66 -4.15
N LEU A 230 -13.43 -5.38 -5.25
CA LEU A 230 -12.13 -5.89 -5.71
C LEU A 230 -11.59 -5.03 -6.86
N LEU A 231 -10.56 -4.24 -6.57
CA LEU A 231 -9.80 -3.53 -7.59
C LEU A 231 -8.79 -4.46 -8.29
N PRO A 232 -8.55 -4.25 -9.59
CA PRO A 232 -7.42 -4.88 -10.27
C PRO A 232 -6.09 -4.71 -9.53
N PHE A 233 -5.27 -5.76 -9.50
CA PHE A 233 -4.02 -5.77 -8.71
C PHE A 233 -2.92 -4.84 -9.28
N ASP A 234 -3.03 -4.41 -10.53
CA ASP A 234 -2.14 -3.38 -11.12
C ASP A 234 -2.39 -1.95 -10.60
N PHE A 235 -3.52 -1.69 -9.93
CA PHE A 235 -3.72 -0.47 -9.12
C PHE A 235 -3.03 -0.53 -7.76
N ASN A 236 -2.47 -1.68 -7.35
CA ASN A 236 -1.68 -1.82 -6.12
C ASN A 236 -0.63 -2.93 -6.30
N TRP A 237 0.29 -2.69 -7.22
CA TRP A 237 1.30 -3.68 -7.59
C TRP A 237 2.37 -3.80 -6.51
N GLN A 238 2.16 -4.75 -5.60
CA GLN A 238 3.02 -4.97 -4.45
C GLN A 238 4.34 -5.60 -4.88
N ILE A 239 5.43 -4.82 -4.83
CA ILE A 239 6.78 -5.25 -5.23
C ILE A 239 7.32 -6.31 -4.27
N ASN A 240 7.63 -7.50 -4.81
CA ASN A 240 8.32 -8.56 -4.08
C ASN A 240 8.92 -9.59 -5.07
N LYS A 241 9.48 -10.69 -4.52
CA LYS A 241 10.09 -11.79 -5.29
C LYS A 241 9.22 -12.38 -6.41
N LEU A 242 7.88 -12.37 -6.28
CA LEU A 242 6.96 -12.93 -7.27
C LEU A 242 6.62 -11.94 -8.39
N THR A 243 6.56 -10.65 -8.09
CA THR A 243 6.03 -9.63 -9.00
C THR A 243 7.14 -8.84 -9.70
N TYR A 244 8.30 -8.65 -9.08
CA TYR A 244 9.32 -7.71 -9.58
C TYR A 244 9.81 -7.99 -11.02
N LYS A 245 9.84 -9.26 -11.44
CA LYS A 245 10.27 -9.64 -12.80
C LYS A 245 9.22 -9.32 -13.87
N PHE A 246 7.98 -9.10 -13.45
CA PHE A 246 6.86 -8.85 -14.33
C PHE A 246 6.47 -7.37 -14.34
N THR A 247 7.05 -6.53 -13.48
CA THR A 247 6.72 -5.10 -13.42
C THR A 247 6.83 -4.42 -14.79
N ASP A 248 7.94 -4.61 -15.52
CA ASP A 248 8.13 -4.00 -16.84
C ASP A 248 7.20 -4.59 -17.92
N ILE A 249 6.74 -5.84 -17.74
CA ILE A 249 5.89 -6.55 -18.71
C ILE A 249 4.42 -6.20 -18.51
N ILE A 250 3.98 -6.13 -17.25
CA ILE A 250 2.60 -5.79 -16.89
C ILE A 250 2.38 -4.28 -16.96
N ASP A 251 3.42 -3.49 -16.70
CA ASP A 251 3.36 -2.04 -16.66
C ASP A 251 2.21 -1.57 -15.74
N PRO A 252 2.29 -1.82 -14.41
CA PRO A 252 1.19 -1.51 -13.50
C PRO A 252 0.95 0.00 -13.38
N TYR A 253 -0.23 0.39 -12.88
CA TYR A 253 -0.55 1.80 -12.63
C TYR A 253 0.20 2.35 -11.42
N ILE A 254 0.14 1.63 -10.30
CA ILE A 254 0.73 2.04 -9.03
C ILE A 254 1.57 0.90 -8.49
N ILE A 255 2.81 1.23 -8.15
CA ILE A 255 3.78 0.31 -7.58
C ILE A 255 3.86 0.56 -6.09
N HIS A 256 3.64 -0.46 -5.28
CA HIS A 256 3.62 -0.35 -3.82
C HIS A 256 4.83 -1.08 -3.21
N PHE A 257 5.69 -0.32 -2.55
CA PHE A 257 6.93 -0.80 -1.93
C PHE A 257 6.68 -1.45 -0.57
N ILE A 258 5.97 -2.57 -0.53
CA ILE A 258 5.59 -3.24 0.72
C ILE A 258 6.77 -3.69 1.58
N SER A 259 6.52 -3.77 2.89
CA SER A 259 7.48 -4.24 3.89
C SER A 259 8.80 -3.43 3.83
N ASP A 260 9.94 -4.12 3.81
CA ASP A 260 11.28 -3.55 3.86
C ASP A 260 11.82 -3.00 2.53
N ASN A 261 11.06 -3.12 1.43
CA ASN A 261 11.55 -2.80 0.10
C ASN A 261 11.41 -1.31 -0.23
N LYS A 262 11.86 -0.41 0.65
CA LYS A 262 11.77 1.03 0.40
C LYS A 262 12.95 1.52 -0.46
N PRO A 263 12.70 2.25 -1.56
CA PRO A 263 13.77 2.72 -2.44
C PRO A 263 14.74 3.68 -1.78
N TRP A 264 14.30 4.46 -0.80
CA TRP A 264 15.16 5.35 -0.02
C TRP A 264 15.94 4.67 1.12
N MET A 265 15.72 3.38 1.39
CA MET A 265 16.31 2.69 2.54
C MET A 265 17.20 1.50 2.15
N THR A 266 16.85 0.76 1.09
CA THR A 266 17.52 -0.51 0.81
C THR A 266 17.90 -0.67 -0.65
N ASP A 267 19.18 -0.93 -0.89
CA ASP A 267 19.72 -1.34 -2.17
C ASP A 267 19.49 -2.83 -2.41
N ASN A 268 18.54 -3.10 -3.29
CA ASN A 268 18.21 -4.42 -3.75
C ASN A 268 17.57 -4.37 -5.15
N LYS A 269 17.54 -5.53 -5.82
CA LYS A 269 17.00 -5.70 -7.17
C LYS A 269 15.53 -5.30 -7.37
N TYR A 270 14.76 -5.15 -6.29
CA TYR A 270 13.36 -4.76 -6.35
C TYR A 270 13.18 -3.23 -6.41
N THR A 271 14.11 -2.49 -5.82
CA THR A 271 14.00 -1.05 -5.59
C THR A 271 15.00 -0.22 -6.37
N VAL A 272 16.13 -0.81 -6.79
CA VAL A 272 17.27 -0.11 -7.42
C VAL A 272 16.85 0.84 -8.55
N LYS A 273 15.89 0.43 -9.39
CA LYS A 273 15.38 1.25 -10.51
C LYS A 273 14.73 2.57 -10.08
N TYR A 274 14.22 2.64 -8.85
CA TYR A 274 13.50 3.80 -8.32
C TYR A 274 14.38 4.68 -7.42
N GLN A 275 15.57 4.24 -7.04
CA GLN A 275 16.37 4.94 -6.03
C GLN A 275 16.78 6.34 -6.46
N GLU A 276 17.23 6.49 -7.70
CA GLU A 276 17.76 7.76 -8.18
C GLU A 276 16.69 8.85 -8.24
N VAL A 277 15.45 8.49 -8.58
CA VAL A 277 14.35 9.46 -8.65
C VAL A 277 13.92 9.90 -7.24
N TYR A 278 13.86 8.98 -6.26
CA TYR A 278 13.63 9.35 -4.85
C TYR A 278 14.78 10.20 -4.31
N LYS A 279 16.04 9.79 -4.55
CA LYS A 279 17.22 10.52 -4.09
C LYS A 279 17.24 11.94 -4.64
N THR A 280 17.00 12.11 -5.94
CA THR A 280 16.94 13.42 -6.60
C THR A 280 15.86 14.29 -5.98
N PHE A 281 14.65 13.75 -5.80
CA PHE A 281 13.56 14.47 -5.17
C PHE A 281 13.88 14.87 -3.73
N LEU A 282 14.40 13.95 -2.90
CA LEU A 282 14.73 14.22 -1.51
C LEU A 282 15.81 15.29 -1.39
N LEU A 283 16.92 15.17 -2.12
CA LEU A 283 18.01 16.17 -2.07
C LEU A 283 17.56 17.55 -2.54
N THR A 284 16.61 17.62 -3.49
CA THR A 284 16.07 18.89 -4.00
C THR A 284 15.06 19.53 -3.05
N ASN A 285 14.27 18.70 -2.33
CA ASN A 285 13.12 19.17 -1.58
C ASN A 285 13.29 19.16 -0.06
N PHE A 286 14.18 18.32 0.43
CA PHE A 286 14.47 18.04 1.83
C PHE A 286 15.99 17.83 1.99
N PRO A 287 16.82 18.87 1.77
CA PRO A 287 18.28 18.74 1.77
C PRO A 287 18.85 18.25 3.11
N GLU A 288 18.10 18.40 4.21
CA GLU A 288 18.40 17.85 5.53
C GLU A 288 18.25 16.31 5.59
N ILE A 289 17.48 15.71 4.67
CA ILE A 289 17.33 14.27 4.53
C ILE A 289 18.45 13.74 3.65
N THR A 290 19.43 13.09 4.28
CA THR A 290 20.43 12.30 3.56
C THR A 290 19.99 10.84 3.50
N PRO A 291 19.48 10.32 2.36
CA PRO A 291 19.05 8.93 2.27
C PRO A 291 20.25 7.99 2.41
N GLU A 292 20.35 7.30 3.55
CA GLU A 292 21.31 6.22 3.77
C GLU A 292 20.76 4.93 3.16
N ILE A 293 21.04 4.73 1.87
CA ILE A 293 20.63 3.52 1.16
C ILE A 293 21.58 2.38 1.56
N LEU A 294 21.09 1.47 2.39
CA LEU A 294 21.87 0.34 2.89
C LEU A 294 21.82 -0.83 1.91
N THR A 295 22.95 -1.50 1.70
CA THR A 295 22.92 -2.84 1.09
C THR A 295 22.13 -3.79 1.99
N MET A 296 21.54 -4.84 1.43
CA MET A 296 20.91 -5.91 2.22
C MET A 296 21.88 -6.52 3.25
N PHE A 297 23.19 -6.51 2.95
CA PHE A 297 24.22 -6.99 3.87
C PHE A 297 24.37 -6.07 5.07
N ASP A 298 24.49 -4.76 4.85
CA ASP A 298 24.67 -3.76 5.91
C ASP A 298 23.40 -3.59 6.77
N LYS A 299 22.22 -3.65 6.14
CA LYS A 299 20.95 -3.68 6.88
C LYS A 299 20.91 -4.85 7.86
N ARG A 300 21.31 -6.06 7.45
CA ARG A 300 21.37 -7.24 8.32
C ARG A 300 22.44 -7.17 9.41
N ARG A 301 23.43 -6.27 9.29
CA ARG A 301 24.37 -5.98 10.40
C ARG A 301 23.72 -5.09 11.46
N LYS A 302 22.94 -4.10 11.05
CA LYS A 302 22.23 -3.19 11.97
C LYS A 302 21.01 -3.87 12.62
N THR A 303 20.23 -4.62 11.84
CA THR A 303 19.03 -5.33 12.29
C THR A 303 19.11 -6.80 11.85
N PRO A 304 19.67 -7.69 12.70
CA PRO A 304 19.78 -9.12 12.44
C PRO A 304 18.44 -9.78 12.13
N LYS A 305 18.43 -10.75 11.21
CA LYS A 305 17.23 -11.57 10.95
C LYS A 305 17.01 -12.61 12.05
N TYR A 306 18.09 -13.12 12.63
CA TYR A 306 18.05 -14.10 13.71
C TYR A 306 18.81 -13.57 14.92
N ASP A 307 18.25 -13.79 16.11
CA ASP A 307 18.91 -13.42 17.37
C ASP A 307 20.21 -14.21 17.61
N ASN A 308 20.32 -15.42 17.05
CA ASN A 308 21.53 -16.24 17.13
C ASN A 308 22.63 -15.70 16.19
N PRO A 309 23.78 -15.23 16.72
CA PRO A 309 24.80 -14.53 15.92
C PRO A 309 25.48 -15.42 14.87
N VAL A 310 25.70 -16.71 15.18
CA VAL A 310 26.34 -17.66 14.25
C VAL A 310 25.40 -17.99 13.09
N LYS A 311 24.13 -18.27 13.40
CA LYS A 311 23.08 -18.51 12.40
C LYS A 311 22.89 -17.29 11.51
N GLU A 312 22.91 -16.09 12.10
CA GLU A 312 22.83 -14.84 11.35
C GLU A 312 24.03 -14.65 10.43
N PHE A 313 25.25 -14.84 10.95
CA PHE A 313 26.49 -14.73 10.18
C PHE A 313 26.48 -15.67 8.96
N VAL A 314 26.24 -16.98 9.18
CA VAL A 314 26.18 -17.96 8.08
C VAL A 314 25.09 -17.60 7.06
N SER A 315 23.90 -17.23 7.52
CA SER A 315 22.79 -16.83 6.65
C SER A 315 23.10 -15.55 5.86
N ARG A 316 23.86 -14.61 6.43
CA ARG A 316 24.25 -13.35 5.79
C ARG A 316 25.35 -13.58 4.74
N GLU A 317 26.39 -14.33 5.07
CA GLU A 317 27.45 -14.68 4.12
C GLU A 317 26.90 -15.50 2.93
N TRP A 318 25.99 -16.44 3.18
CA TRP A 318 25.35 -17.19 2.10
C TRP A 318 24.55 -16.30 1.14
N GLN A 319 23.87 -15.28 1.67
CA GLN A 319 23.14 -14.30 0.85
C GLN A 319 24.09 -13.45 0.00
N ARG A 320 25.24 -13.04 0.55
CA ARG A 320 26.29 -12.29 -0.16
C ARG A 320 26.85 -13.13 -1.33
N VAL A 321 27.20 -14.39 -1.07
CA VAL A 321 27.67 -15.32 -2.11
C VAL A 321 26.62 -15.51 -3.20
N LYS A 322 25.34 -15.66 -2.83
CA LYS A 322 24.24 -15.84 -3.79
C LYS A 322 24.04 -14.62 -4.70
N ASN A 323 24.13 -13.41 -4.17
CA ASN A 323 24.00 -12.19 -4.97
C ASN A 323 25.16 -12.08 -5.97
N ASN A 324 26.41 -12.29 -5.52
CA ASN A 324 27.61 -12.23 -6.38
C ASN A 324 27.65 -13.34 -7.43
N SER A 325 27.21 -14.55 -7.09
CA SER A 325 27.16 -15.68 -8.04
C SER A 325 25.98 -15.61 -9.00
N SER A 326 24.90 -14.90 -8.65
CA SER A 326 23.72 -14.80 -9.52
C SER A 326 23.94 -13.98 -10.78
N GLU A 327 24.85 -13.00 -10.80
CA GLU A 327 25.17 -12.28 -12.04
C GLU A 327 25.92 -13.17 -13.05
N THR A 328 26.86 -13.99 -12.58
CA THR A 328 27.67 -14.88 -13.45
C THR A 328 26.95 -16.19 -13.81
N PHE A 329 26.17 -16.79 -12.90
CA PHE A 329 25.40 -18.01 -13.20
C PHE A 329 24.10 -17.75 -13.97
N MET A 330 23.49 -16.56 -13.89
CA MET A 330 22.27 -16.25 -14.66
C MET A 330 22.53 -16.09 -16.16
N GLN A 331 23.72 -15.63 -16.58
CA GLN A 331 24.08 -15.60 -18.00
C GLN A 331 24.26 -17.01 -18.60
N ILE A 332 24.69 -17.98 -17.80
CA ILE A 332 25.00 -19.35 -18.29
C ILE A 332 23.81 -20.32 -18.14
N SER A 333 22.81 -19.99 -17.33
CA SER A 333 21.63 -20.87 -17.08
C SER A 333 20.28 -20.27 -17.48
N GLY A 334 20.31 -19.17 -18.24
CA GLY A 334 19.24 -18.18 -18.39
C GLY A 334 17.97 -18.55 -19.17
N PHE A 335 17.80 -19.77 -19.71
CA PHE A 335 16.59 -20.08 -20.50
C PHE A 335 15.76 -21.30 -20.08
N GLU A 336 16.27 -22.21 -19.25
CA GLU A 336 15.57 -23.50 -19.02
C GLU A 336 15.19 -23.80 -17.57
N ARG A 337 15.88 -23.27 -16.55
CA ARG A 337 15.63 -23.67 -15.15
C ARG A 337 14.58 -22.85 -14.39
N ALA A 338 13.97 -21.84 -15.02
CA ALA A 338 12.93 -21.01 -14.42
C ALA A 338 11.50 -21.34 -14.89
N LYS A 339 11.31 -22.32 -15.78
CA LYS A 339 9.98 -22.67 -16.31
C LYS A 339 9.06 -23.35 -15.28
N ASP A 340 9.60 -23.99 -14.23
CA ASP A 340 8.81 -24.92 -13.39
C ASP A 340 8.54 -24.53 -11.94
N LYS A 341 8.92 -23.33 -11.45
CA LYS A 341 8.73 -23.02 -10.01
C LYS A 341 7.66 -22.00 -9.63
N TYR A 342 7.20 -21.13 -10.54
CA TYR A 342 6.14 -20.18 -10.24
C TYR A 342 5.41 -19.80 -11.52
N ASN A 343 4.20 -20.34 -11.72
CA ASN A 343 3.36 -19.98 -12.86
C ASN A 343 2.65 -18.62 -12.66
N VAL A 344 3.35 -17.65 -12.04
CA VAL A 344 2.81 -16.36 -11.61
C VAL A 344 2.28 -15.57 -12.80
N ARG A 345 2.98 -15.58 -13.94
CA ARG A 345 2.51 -14.93 -15.17
C ARG A 345 1.15 -15.49 -15.62
N GLN A 346 0.98 -16.82 -15.65
CA GLN A 346 -0.32 -17.37 -16.03
C GLN A 346 -1.38 -17.10 -14.96
N VAL A 347 -1.05 -17.09 -13.67
CA VAL A 347 -2.01 -16.71 -12.62
C VAL A 347 -2.47 -15.27 -12.82
N LEU A 348 -1.53 -14.34 -13.02
CA LEU A 348 -1.83 -12.93 -13.26
C LEU A 348 -2.70 -12.73 -14.52
N VAL A 349 -2.41 -13.45 -15.61
CA VAL A 349 -3.16 -13.33 -16.87
C VAL A 349 -4.51 -14.07 -16.84
N LYS A 350 -4.59 -15.25 -16.23
CA LYS A 350 -5.81 -16.09 -16.19
C LYS A 350 -6.79 -15.67 -15.11
N THR A 351 -6.40 -14.75 -14.23
CA THR A 351 -7.24 -14.29 -13.14
C THR A 351 -7.66 -12.84 -13.43
N PRO A 352 -8.86 -12.62 -14.00
CA PRO A 352 -9.24 -11.33 -14.58
C PRO A 352 -9.27 -10.16 -13.59
N PHE A 353 -9.34 -10.42 -12.28
CA PHE A 353 -9.23 -9.38 -11.25
C PHE A 353 -7.78 -9.05 -10.82
N LEU A 354 -6.76 -9.70 -11.39
CA LEU A 354 -5.36 -9.44 -11.07
C LEU A 354 -4.68 -8.48 -12.06
N ILE A 355 -5.17 -8.33 -13.28
CA ILE A 355 -4.67 -7.33 -14.23
C ILE A 355 -5.86 -6.78 -14.98
N ASN A 356 -5.91 -5.46 -15.13
CA ASN A 356 -6.88 -4.80 -15.99
C ASN A 356 -6.71 -5.32 -17.43
N THR A 357 -7.78 -5.90 -17.99
CA THR A 357 -7.75 -6.59 -19.30
C THR A 357 -7.43 -5.68 -20.48
N LYS A 358 -7.37 -4.35 -20.28
CA LYS A 358 -6.89 -3.40 -21.29
C LYS A 358 -5.37 -3.49 -21.55
N HIS A 359 -4.60 -4.15 -20.68
CA HIS A 359 -3.15 -4.34 -20.86
C HIS A 359 -2.75 -5.50 -21.78
N THR A 360 -3.69 -6.27 -22.33
CA THR A 360 -3.38 -7.46 -23.13
C THR A 360 -3.13 -7.21 -24.61
N SER A 361 -2.81 -5.98 -25.04
CA SER A 361 -2.40 -5.69 -26.43
C SER A 361 -0.97 -6.13 -26.76
N TYR A 362 -0.51 -7.24 -26.18
CA TYR A 362 0.63 -8.00 -26.68
C TYR A 362 0.09 -9.32 -27.23
N GLU A 363 -0.61 -9.21 -28.35
CA GLU A 363 -0.78 -10.34 -29.24
C GLU A 363 0.60 -10.83 -29.70
N LYS A 364 0.66 -12.16 -29.81
CA LYS A 364 1.76 -12.98 -30.30
C LYS A 364 2.52 -12.29 -31.44
N ASN A 365 3.82 -12.09 -31.25
CA ASN A 365 4.80 -12.26 -32.31
C ASN A 365 5.86 -13.23 -31.81
#